data_AF-A0A522QTG6-F1
#
_entry.id   AF-A0A522QTG6-F1
#
_cell.length_a   1.000
_cell.length_b   1.000
_cell.length_c   1.000
_cell.angle_alpha   90.00
_cell.angle_beta   90.00
_cell.angle_gamma   90.00
#
_symmetry.space_group_name_H-M   'P 1'
#
loop_
_entity.id
_entity.type
_entity.pdbx_description
1 polymer ?
#
loop_
_entity_poly.entity_id
_entity_poly.type
_entity_poly.pdbx_seq_one_letter_code
_entity_poly.pdbx_strand_id
1 'polypeptide(L)'
;EPGAESREAYAIRLEREGLFVQRVGGAVRLQAVVAGALMPSEQPPAALPDAELAPLQMRMFGPFDARVGAREIPWVRRRDQQIVQYLLLRPNGSATRSEVIETFWPDADADAAAQSLRTACSNVRKALSAVVGAANVERYFCSRGDVALRPQSLSVDVRQFRLQVTEGDREFEAGRTEQALVHYRSAEALYHGDLLADEVQEPWLAARRENLRQLYAHVLERAAEIWMERGEPALERRYAERLAELRTPHHAPAAVLRAITRS
;
A
#
# COMPACT_ATOMS: atom_id res chain seq x y z
N GLU A 1 29.79 -21.38 -13.29
CA GLU A 1 28.42 -21.75 -13.68
C GLU A 1 27.71 -22.45 -12.53
N PRO A 2 26.65 -21.86 -11.98
CA PRO A 2 25.72 -22.58 -11.11
C PRO A 2 24.29 -22.58 -11.66
N GLY A 3 23.77 -23.80 -11.88
CA GLY A 3 22.37 -24.21 -11.65
C GLY A 3 21.26 -23.54 -12.46
N ALA A 4 21.01 -24.00 -13.68
CA ALA A 4 19.81 -23.70 -14.44
C ALA A 4 18.58 -24.40 -13.83
N GLU A 5 18.03 -23.83 -12.76
CA GLU A 5 16.73 -24.22 -12.23
C GLU A 5 15.64 -23.84 -13.26
N SER A 6 14.70 -24.76 -13.55
CA SER A 6 13.64 -24.46 -14.52
C SER A 6 12.75 -23.32 -14.00
N ARG A 7 12.22 -22.49 -14.90
CA ARG A 7 11.31 -21.38 -14.54
C ARG A 7 10.13 -21.81 -13.66
N GLU A 8 9.71 -23.07 -13.82
CA GLU A 8 8.62 -23.67 -13.06
C GLU A 8 9.06 -24.06 -11.64
N ALA A 9 10.24 -24.65 -11.47
CA ALA A 9 10.81 -24.94 -10.15
C ALA A 9 11.11 -23.67 -9.34
N TYR A 10 11.56 -22.61 -10.02
CA TYR A 10 11.76 -21.28 -9.43
C TYR A 10 10.44 -20.64 -8.97
N ALA A 11 9.39 -20.74 -9.79
CA ALA A 11 8.07 -20.24 -9.44
C ALA A 11 7.42 -21.01 -8.27
N ILE A 12 7.62 -22.34 -8.22
CA ILE A 12 7.13 -23.19 -7.12
C ILE A 12 7.86 -22.86 -5.81
N ARG A 13 9.14 -22.49 -5.85
CA ARG A 13 9.87 -22.03 -4.65
C ARG A 13 9.31 -20.71 -4.13
N LEU A 14 9.05 -19.74 -5.01
CA LEU A 14 8.43 -18.45 -4.65
C LEU A 14 6.99 -18.63 -4.11
N GLU A 15 6.23 -19.56 -4.68
CA GLU A 15 4.89 -19.96 -4.19
C GLU A 15 4.97 -20.53 -2.76
N ARG A 16 5.98 -21.36 -2.44
CA ARG A 16 6.23 -21.90 -1.10
C ARG A 16 6.71 -20.88 -0.06
N GLU A 17 7.33 -19.80 -0.52
CA GLU A 17 7.78 -18.67 0.31
C GLU A 17 6.68 -17.60 0.50
N GLY A 18 5.49 -17.81 -0.08
CA GLY A 18 4.35 -16.88 0.04
C GLY A 18 4.47 -15.65 -0.86
N LEU A 19 5.24 -15.73 -1.94
CA LEU A 19 5.46 -14.64 -2.89
C LEU A 19 4.85 -14.96 -4.26
N PHE A 20 3.71 -14.30 -4.53
CA PHE A 20 3.15 -13.93 -5.84
C PHE A 20 3.26 -14.93 -7.01
N VAL A 21 2.23 -15.77 -7.17
CA VAL A 21 1.90 -16.43 -8.43
C VAL A 21 0.40 -16.26 -8.73
N GLN A 22 0.05 -15.79 -9.93
CA GLN A 22 -1.30 -15.99 -10.47
C GLN A 22 -1.29 -17.17 -11.43
N ARG A 23 -2.19 -18.13 -11.22
CA ARG A 23 -2.48 -19.19 -12.21
C ARG A 23 -3.58 -18.71 -13.13
N VAL A 24 -3.23 -18.43 -14.38
CA VAL A 24 -4.21 -18.10 -15.43
C VAL A 24 -4.15 -19.19 -16.49
N GLY A 25 -5.21 -20.01 -16.58
CA GLY A 25 -5.34 -21.04 -17.62
C GLY A 25 -4.25 -22.12 -17.62
N GLY A 26 -3.73 -22.51 -16.46
CA GLY A 26 -2.68 -23.53 -16.34
C GLY A 26 -1.25 -23.01 -16.51
N ALA A 27 -1.06 -21.74 -16.86
CA ALA A 27 0.26 -21.10 -16.90
C ALA A 27 0.50 -20.26 -15.63
N VAL A 28 1.69 -20.41 -15.05
CA VAL A 28 2.19 -19.60 -13.94
C VAL A 28 2.66 -18.25 -14.50
N ARG A 29 2.07 -17.14 -14.04
CA ARG A 29 2.57 -15.79 -14.34
C ARG A 29 2.97 -15.07 -13.05
N LEU A 30 4.20 -14.54 -13.04
CA LEU A 30 4.67 -13.57 -12.05
C LEU A 30 3.93 -12.25 -12.27
N GLN A 31 3.50 -11.60 -11.19
CA GLN A 31 3.05 -10.20 -11.29
C GLN A 31 4.24 -9.32 -11.71
N ALA A 32 4.00 -8.40 -12.67
CA ALA A 32 5.04 -7.56 -13.31
C ALA A 32 5.94 -6.79 -12.32
N VAL A 33 5.44 -6.52 -11.12
CA VAL A 33 6.14 -5.81 -10.03
C VAL A 33 7.29 -6.64 -9.45
N VAL A 34 7.22 -7.97 -9.49
CA VAL A 34 8.27 -8.89 -9.00
C VAL A 34 9.34 -9.16 -10.07
N ALA A 35 8.95 -9.17 -11.35
CA ALA A 35 9.87 -9.36 -12.46
C ALA A 35 10.96 -8.27 -12.54
N GLY A 36 10.61 -7.03 -12.15
CA GLY A 36 11.56 -5.91 -12.13
C GLY A 36 12.47 -5.85 -10.89
N ALA A 37 12.13 -6.55 -9.80
CA ALA A 37 12.91 -6.53 -8.56
C ALA A 37 13.92 -7.68 -8.44
N LEU A 38 13.76 -8.77 -9.22
CA LEU A 38 14.56 -10.00 -9.10
C LEU A 38 15.56 -10.25 -10.26
N MET A 39 15.70 -9.33 -11.21
CA MET A 39 16.70 -9.44 -12.28
C MET A 39 17.59 -8.19 -12.31
N PRO A 40 18.78 -8.19 -11.68
CA PRO A 40 19.83 -7.29 -12.09
C PRO A 40 20.37 -7.81 -13.43
N SER A 41 19.91 -7.21 -14.53
CA SER A 41 20.59 -7.37 -15.82
C SER A 41 21.93 -6.65 -15.77
N GLU A 42 23.04 -7.36 -15.89
CA GLU A 42 24.39 -6.79 -16.03
C GLU A 42 24.66 -6.11 -17.38
N GLN A 43 23.66 -6.01 -18.26
CA GLN A 43 23.75 -5.22 -19.48
C GLN A 43 22.64 -4.17 -19.52
N PRO A 44 22.97 -2.87 -19.70
CA PRO A 44 21.97 -1.84 -19.91
C PRO A 44 21.26 -2.13 -21.25
N PRO A 45 19.93 -2.25 -21.28
CA PRO A 45 19.21 -2.42 -22.53
C PRO A 45 19.37 -1.15 -23.37
N ALA A 46 19.69 -1.35 -24.65
CA ALA A 46 19.66 -0.29 -25.64
C ALA A 46 18.21 0.25 -25.74
N ALA A 47 18.04 1.52 -25.36
CA ALA A 47 16.86 2.38 -25.51
C ALA A 47 15.54 1.67 -25.87
N LEU A 48 14.68 1.43 -24.87
CA LEU A 48 13.31 0.97 -25.08
C LEU A 48 12.34 2.17 -25.17
N PRO A 49 11.40 2.19 -26.13
CA PRO A 49 10.45 3.29 -26.31
C PRO A 49 9.26 3.20 -25.34
N ASP A 50 8.91 4.33 -24.70
CA ASP A 50 7.66 4.71 -24.01
C ASP A 50 6.98 3.76 -22.98
N ALA A 51 7.51 2.56 -22.76
CA ALA A 51 7.02 1.52 -21.86
C ALA A 51 7.79 1.41 -20.52
N GLU A 52 8.67 2.36 -20.21
CA GLU A 52 9.75 2.19 -19.24
C GLU A 52 9.60 2.99 -17.93
N LEU A 53 8.40 3.43 -17.58
CA LEU A 53 8.19 4.09 -16.28
C LEU A 53 7.73 3.08 -15.24
N ALA A 54 8.58 2.86 -14.24
CA ALA A 54 8.24 2.06 -13.08
C ALA A 54 6.94 2.56 -12.41
N PRO A 55 6.14 1.66 -11.81
CA PRO A 55 4.96 2.07 -11.07
C PRO A 55 5.37 2.95 -9.88
N LEU A 56 4.46 3.85 -9.51
CA LEU A 56 4.57 4.60 -8.26
C LEU A 56 4.18 3.65 -7.12
N GLN A 57 5.19 3.19 -6.40
CA GLN A 57 5.06 2.35 -5.22
C GLN A 57 4.76 3.22 -4.03
N MET A 58 3.76 2.83 -3.24
CA MET A 58 3.38 3.53 -2.02
C MET A 58 3.18 2.53 -0.89
N ARG A 59 3.87 2.81 0.22
CA ARG A 59 3.71 2.09 1.48
C ARG A 59 2.91 2.95 2.43
N MET A 60 1.83 2.39 2.96
CA MET A 60 0.92 3.07 3.88
C MET A 60 0.79 2.33 5.21
N PHE A 61 1.25 1.09 5.34
CA PHE A 61 1.36 0.42 6.65
C PHE A 61 2.68 0.80 7.32
N GLY A 62 2.58 1.49 8.46
CA GLY A 62 3.72 2.16 9.10
C GLY A 62 3.92 3.59 8.56
N PRO A 63 5.15 4.11 8.58
CA PRO A 63 5.47 5.41 8.00
C PRO A 63 5.17 5.45 6.51
N PHE A 64 4.64 6.57 6.01
CA PHE A 64 4.34 6.69 4.60
C PHE A 64 5.60 6.82 3.75
N ASP A 65 5.68 6.03 2.68
CA ASP A 65 6.75 6.10 1.68
C ASP A 65 6.14 6.06 0.27
N ALA A 66 6.64 6.91 -0.63
CA ALA A 66 6.19 6.96 -2.01
C ALA A 66 7.39 7.12 -2.94
N ARG A 67 7.53 6.21 -3.92
CA ARG A 67 8.71 6.15 -4.80
C ARG A 67 8.39 5.63 -6.20
N VAL A 68 9.17 6.07 -7.19
CA VAL A 68 9.20 5.49 -8.53
C VAL A 68 10.59 4.89 -8.75
N GLY A 69 10.66 3.57 -8.87
CA GLY A 69 11.93 2.86 -8.80
C GLY A 69 12.62 3.15 -7.46
N ALA A 70 13.88 3.60 -7.51
CA ALA A 70 14.65 3.96 -6.31
C ALA A 70 14.46 5.42 -5.84
N ARG A 71 13.65 6.22 -6.53
CA ARG A 71 13.54 7.67 -6.28
C ARG A 71 12.30 7.98 -5.45
N GLU A 72 12.49 8.55 -4.27
CA GLU A 72 11.42 9.06 -3.42
C GLU A 72 10.72 10.28 -4.05
N ILE A 73 9.41 10.41 -3.85
CA ILE A 73 8.64 11.57 -4.27
C ILE A 73 8.89 12.73 -3.29
N PRO A 74 9.48 13.86 -3.74
CA PRO A 74 9.78 14.98 -2.87
C PRO A 74 8.53 15.85 -2.65
N TRP A 75 7.67 15.44 -1.70
CA TRP A 75 6.46 16.18 -1.38
C TRP A 75 6.78 17.61 -0.91
N VAL A 76 6.14 18.62 -1.52
CA VAL A 76 6.42 20.03 -1.20
C VAL A 76 5.85 20.41 0.17
N ARG A 77 4.66 19.92 0.51
CA ARG A 77 4.01 20.13 1.80
C ARG A 77 3.36 18.84 2.26
N ARG A 78 3.24 18.68 3.58
CA ARG A 78 2.49 17.57 4.21
C ARG A 78 1.07 17.45 3.67
N ARG A 79 0.37 18.58 3.47
CA ARG A 79 -1.01 18.55 2.95
C ARG A 79 -1.11 18.01 1.52
N ASP A 80 -0.07 18.21 0.70
CA ASP A 80 -0.02 17.69 -0.67
C ASP A 80 0.07 16.15 -0.66
N GLN A 81 0.90 15.62 0.23
CA GLN A 81 1.05 14.19 0.52
C GLN A 81 -0.25 13.59 1.10
N GLN A 82 -0.90 14.26 2.05
CA GLN A 82 -2.15 13.81 2.66
C GLN A 82 -3.29 13.69 1.64
N ILE A 83 -3.38 14.59 0.65
CA ILE A 83 -4.36 14.47 -0.44
C ILE A 83 -4.12 13.17 -1.24
N VAL A 84 -2.86 12.85 -1.54
CA VAL A 84 -2.53 11.60 -2.24
C VAL A 84 -2.88 10.38 -1.37
N GLN A 85 -2.51 10.38 -0.09
CA GLN A 85 -2.89 9.33 0.87
C GLN A 85 -4.41 9.14 0.93
N TYR A 86 -5.17 10.23 1.03
CA TYR A 86 -6.62 10.22 1.05
C TYR A 86 -7.20 9.58 -0.22
N LEU A 87 -6.69 9.96 -1.40
CA LEU A 87 -7.11 9.39 -2.67
C LEU A 87 -6.83 7.88 -2.77
N LEU A 88 -5.66 7.42 -2.32
CA LEU A 88 -5.30 5.99 -2.37
C LEU A 88 -6.27 5.09 -1.61
N LEU A 89 -6.80 5.59 -0.50
CA LEU A 89 -7.74 4.89 0.36
C LEU A 89 -9.18 4.92 -0.16
N ARG A 90 -9.43 5.59 -1.29
CA ARG A 90 -10.75 5.60 -1.93
C ARG A 90 -10.81 4.49 -3.00
N PRO A 91 -11.97 3.84 -3.19
CA PRO A 91 -12.11 2.72 -4.12
C PRO A 91 -11.56 3.00 -5.53
N ASN A 92 -11.80 4.21 -6.05
CA ASN A 92 -11.42 4.59 -7.42
C ASN A 92 -10.16 5.46 -7.50
N GLY A 93 -9.49 5.73 -6.38
CA GLY A 93 -8.35 6.66 -6.40
C GLY A 93 -8.71 8.11 -6.75
N SER A 94 -9.99 8.48 -6.75
CA SER A 94 -10.50 9.76 -7.27
C SER A 94 -11.42 10.43 -6.28
N ALA A 95 -11.45 11.77 -6.27
CA ALA A 95 -12.31 12.65 -5.49
C ALA A 95 -12.80 13.87 -6.24
N THR A 96 -14.04 14.26 -5.96
CA THR A 96 -14.53 15.56 -6.42
C THR A 96 -13.76 16.66 -5.72
N ARG A 97 -13.64 17.82 -6.37
CA ARG A 97 -12.96 18.96 -5.77
C ARG A 97 -13.61 19.40 -4.46
N SER A 98 -14.94 19.34 -4.38
CA SER A 98 -15.71 19.66 -3.17
C SER A 98 -15.38 18.69 -2.03
N GLU A 99 -15.34 17.38 -2.29
CA GLU A 99 -14.99 16.39 -1.25
C GLU A 99 -13.58 16.62 -0.68
N VAL A 100 -12.61 16.97 -1.54
CA VAL A 100 -11.25 17.29 -1.10
C VAL A 100 -11.25 18.58 -0.28
N ILE A 101 -11.99 19.61 -0.70
CA ILE A 101 -12.12 20.86 0.04
C ILE A 101 -12.74 20.64 1.41
N GLU A 102 -13.89 19.96 1.48
CA GLU A 102 -14.59 19.67 2.73
C GLU A 102 -13.74 18.83 3.69
N THR A 103 -12.91 17.93 3.16
CA THR A 103 -12.03 17.09 3.98
C THR A 103 -10.87 17.89 4.58
N PHE A 104 -10.23 18.76 3.80
CA PHE A 104 -8.95 19.37 4.18
C PHE A 104 -9.04 20.83 4.60
N TRP A 105 -10.06 21.56 4.14
CA TRP A 105 -10.28 22.97 4.45
C TRP A 105 -11.76 23.24 4.76
N PRO A 106 -12.37 22.55 5.75
CA PRO A 106 -13.80 22.68 6.05
C PRO A 106 -14.20 24.10 6.52
N ASP A 107 -13.28 24.81 7.17
CA ASP A 107 -13.53 26.11 7.79
C ASP A 107 -13.14 27.30 6.90
N ALA A 108 -12.61 27.05 5.70
CA ALA A 108 -12.18 28.10 4.78
C ALA A 108 -13.37 28.59 3.94
N ASP A 109 -13.37 29.88 3.59
CA ASP A 109 -14.29 30.39 2.58
C ASP A 109 -14.03 29.73 1.21
N ALA A 110 -15.05 29.75 0.35
CA ALA A 110 -15.03 29.01 -0.92
C ALA A 110 -13.85 29.39 -1.83
N ASP A 111 -13.50 30.67 -1.91
CA ASP A 111 -12.44 31.16 -2.78
C ASP A 111 -11.05 30.76 -2.24
N ALA A 112 -10.83 30.91 -0.93
CA ALA A 112 -9.61 30.49 -0.27
C ALA A 112 -9.41 28.97 -0.33
N ALA A 113 -10.47 28.18 -0.15
CA ALA A 113 -10.42 26.73 -0.25
C ALA A 113 -10.10 26.27 -1.68
N ALA A 114 -10.75 26.88 -2.69
CA ALA A 114 -10.49 26.58 -4.09
C ALA A 114 -9.04 26.93 -4.50
N GLN A 115 -8.51 28.06 -4.02
CA GLN A 115 -7.11 28.46 -4.23
C GLN A 115 -6.13 27.49 -3.54
N SER A 116 -6.45 27.05 -2.33
CA SER A 116 -5.65 26.08 -1.58
C SER A 116 -5.58 24.73 -2.31
N LEU A 117 -6.72 24.22 -2.80
CA LEU A 117 -6.76 23.01 -3.61
C LEU A 117 -5.96 23.15 -4.92
N ARG A 118 -6.10 24.27 -5.64
CA ARG A 118 -5.31 24.52 -6.87
C ARG A 118 -3.80 24.51 -6.58
N THR A 119 -3.39 25.11 -5.47
CA THR A 119 -2.00 25.15 -5.03
C THR A 119 -1.49 23.74 -4.68
N ALA A 120 -2.26 22.97 -3.92
CA ALA A 120 -1.90 21.61 -3.54
C ALA A 120 -1.78 20.68 -4.75
N CYS A 121 -2.74 20.71 -5.69
CA CYS A 121 -2.64 19.96 -6.95
C CYS A 121 -1.40 20.35 -7.77
N SER A 122 -1.07 21.65 -7.84
CA SER A 122 0.14 22.12 -8.51
C SER A 122 1.40 21.57 -7.86
N ASN A 123 1.47 21.55 -6.53
CA ASN A 123 2.59 20.97 -5.80
C ASN A 123 2.73 19.46 -5.98
N VAL A 124 1.63 18.70 -5.94
CA VAL A 124 1.65 17.25 -6.25
C VAL A 124 2.22 17.00 -7.65
N ARG A 125 1.77 17.78 -8.64
CA ARG A 125 2.29 17.68 -10.01
C ARG A 125 3.78 18.00 -10.08
N LYS A 126 4.27 19.01 -9.34
CA LYS A 126 5.69 19.36 -9.27
C LYS A 126 6.51 18.24 -8.64
N ALA A 127 6.05 17.66 -7.52
CA ALA A 127 6.72 16.56 -6.84
C ALA A 127 6.85 15.34 -7.75
N LEU A 128 5.77 14.95 -8.44
CA LEU A 128 5.80 13.86 -9.41
C LEU A 128 6.71 14.21 -10.61
N SER A 129 6.59 15.42 -11.16
CA SER A 129 7.41 15.87 -12.29
C SER A 129 8.91 15.82 -12.01
N ALA A 130 9.32 16.05 -10.75
CA ALA A 130 10.74 15.97 -10.36
C ALA A 130 11.30 14.55 -10.54
N VAL A 131 10.44 13.53 -10.47
CA VAL A 131 10.83 12.12 -10.52
C VAL A 131 10.57 11.50 -11.89
N VAL A 132 9.37 11.71 -12.46
CA VAL A 132 8.95 11.06 -13.72
C VAL A 132 9.01 11.97 -14.95
N GLY A 133 9.35 13.25 -14.76
CA GLY A 133 9.31 14.27 -15.82
C GLY A 133 7.90 14.80 -16.09
N ALA A 134 7.83 16.07 -16.54
CA ALA A 134 6.56 16.79 -16.70
C ALA A 134 5.60 16.11 -17.69
N ALA A 135 6.13 15.51 -18.76
CA ALA A 135 5.35 14.82 -19.78
C ALA A 135 4.59 13.58 -19.24
N ASN A 136 5.03 13.02 -18.11
CA ASN A 136 4.51 11.76 -17.60
C ASN A 136 3.60 11.92 -16.36
N VAL A 137 3.46 13.12 -15.81
CA VAL A 137 2.66 13.36 -14.60
C VAL A 137 1.22 12.87 -14.75
N GLU A 138 0.60 13.09 -15.92
CA GLU A 138 -0.79 12.67 -16.20
C GLU A 138 -1.00 11.16 -16.17
N ARG A 139 0.08 10.37 -16.29
CA ARG A 139 0.04 8.90 -16.14
C ARG A 139 -0.20 8.49 -14.69
N TYR A 140 0.04 9.37 -13.72
CA TYR A 140 -0.08 9.08 -12.28
C TYR A 140 -1.16 9.91 -11.60
N PHE A 141 -1.29 11.19 -11.95
CA PHE A 141 -2.15 12.16 -11.25
C PHE A 141 -2.85 13.12 -12.21
N CYS A 142 -4.16 13.29 -12.02
CA CYS A 142 -5.03 14.19 -12.78
C CYS A 142 -5.80 15.12 -11.84
N SER A 143 -5.99 16.37 -12.25
CA SER A 143 -6.76 17.37 -11.48
C SER A 143 -7.55 18.35 -12.36
N ARG A 144 -7.82 17.99 -13.63
CA ARG A 144 -8.57 18.84 -14.59
C ARG A 144 -10.10 18.83 -14.36
N GLY A 145 -10.58 17.90 -13.54
CA GLY A 145 -11.95 17.84 -13.02
C GLY A 145 -11.86 17.37 -11.58
N ASP A 146 -12.25 16.12 -11.36
CA ASP A 146 -11.90 15.39 -10.14
C ASP A 146 -10.39 15.35 -9.94
N VAL A 147 -10.00 15.28 -8.67
CA VAL A 147 -8.63 15.02 -8.23
C VAL A 147 -8.45 13.52 -8.14
N ALA A 148 -7.61 12.95 -9.00
CA ALA A 148 -7.53 11.51 -9.16
C ALA A 148 -6.09 11.01 -9.34
N LEU A 149 -5.84 9.83 -8.78
CA LEU A 149 -4.70 8.98 -9.10
C LEU A 149 -5.10 7.98 -10.19
N ARG A 150 -4.15 7.59 -11.04
CA ARG A 150 -4.37 6.63 -12.12
C ARG A 150 -3.99 5.21 -11.66
N PRO A 151 -4.96 4.32 -11.38
CA PRO A 151 -4.67 3.05 -10.69
C PRO A 151 -3.67 2.14 -11.41
N GLN A 152 -3.63 2.17 -12.75
CA GLN A 152 -2.74 1.33 -13.57
C GLN A 152 -1.25 1.63 -13.35
N SER A 153 -0.94 2.80 -12.79
CA SER A 153 0.43 3.27 -12.57
C SER A 153 0.85 3.19 -11.10
N LEU A 154 0.05 2.54 -10.23
CA LEU A 154 0.26 2.50 -8.78
C LEU A 154 0.46 1.08 -8.27
N SER A 155 1.33 0.92 -7.29
CA SER A 155 1.43 -0.27 -6.44
C SER A 155 1.28 0.20 -4.99
N VAL A 156 0.30 -0.35 -4.27
CA VAL A 156 -0.09 0.12 -2.93
C VAL A 156 -0.26 -1.07 -2.01
N ASP A 157 0.52 -1.10 -0.93
CA ASP A 157 0.53 -2.20 0.06
C ASP A 157 -0.86 -2.47 0.65
N VAL A 158 -1.64 -1.43 0.98
CA VAL A 158 -3.00 -1.56 1.50
C VAL A 158 -3.94 -2.25 0.51
N ARG A 159 -3.80 -2.00 -0.80
CA ARG A 159 -4.64 -2.65 -1.82
C ARG A 159 -4.27 -4.12 -1.94
N GLN A 160 -2.98 -4.43 -1.90
CA GLN A 160 -2.46 -5.79 -1.94
C GLN A 160 -2.88 -6.57 -0.70
N PHE A 161 -2.77 -5.96 0.49
CA PHE A 161 -3.21 -6.54 1.75
C PHE A 161 -4.68 -6.93 1.69
N ARG A 162 -5.56 -6.01 1.31
CA ARG A 162 -7.01 -6.28 1.21
C ARG A 162 -7.31 -7.42 0.24
N LEU A 163 -6.62 -7.47 -0.89
CA LEU A 163 -6.74 -8.58 -1.85
C LEU A 163 -6.34 -9.91 -1.22
N GLN A 164 -5.21 -9.95 -0.50
CA GLN A 164 -4.77 -11.16 0.18
C GLN A 164 -5.77 -11.61 1.26
N VAL A 165 -6.37 -10.69 2.02
CA VAL A 165 -7.41 -11.06 2.98
C VAL A 165 -8.63 -11.66 2.28
N THR A 166 -9.12 -11.02 1.21
CA THR A 166 -10.28 -11.52 0.45
C THR A 166 -10.03 -12.90 -0.17
N GLU A 167 -8.85 -13.14 -0.75
CA GLU A 167 -8.53 -14.46 -1.29
C GLU A 167 -8.33 -15.49 -0.17
N GLY A 168 -7.73 -15.10 0.96
CA GLY A 168 -7.61 -15.96 2.14
C GLY A 168 -8.96 -16.42 2.67
N ASP A 169 -9.91 -15.48 2.82
CA ASP A 169 -11.28 -15.76 3.24
C ASP A 169 -11.97 -16.71 2.25
N ARG A 170 -11.84 -16.46 0.94
CA ARG A 170 -12.43 -17.31 -0.11
C ARG A 170 -11.88 -18.75 -0.07
N GLU A 171 -10.59 -18.91 0.16
CA GLU A 171 -9.95 -20.23 0.28
C GLU A 171 -10.35 -20.93 1.57
N PHE A 172 -10.44 -20.18 2.68
CA PHE A 172 -10.89 -20.68 3.98
C PHE A 172 -12.33 -21.19 3.93
N GLU A 173 -13.26 -20.39 3.38
CA GLU A 173 -14.67 -20.75 3.21
C GLU A 173 -14.85 -21.99 2.33
N ALA A 174 -13.93 -22.21 1.39
CA ALA A 174 -13.94 -23.39 0.54
C ALA A 174 -13.21 -24.61 1.15
N GLY A 175 -12.83 -24.55 2.42
CA GLY A 175 -12.14 -25.61 3.16
C GLY A 175 -10.68 -25.82 2.76
N ARG A 176 -10.10 -24.93 1.94
CA ARG A 176 -8.73 -25.00 1.42
C ARG A 176 -7.78 -24.26 2.37
N THR A 177 -7.66 -24.76 3.60
CA THR A 177 -6.96 -24.07 4.70
C THR A 177 -5.47 -23.82 4.44
N GLU A 178 -4.80 -24.65 3.62
CA GLU A 178 -3.40 -24.43 3.26
C GLU A 178 -3.23 -23.22 2.35
N GLN A 179 -4.08 -23.11 1.33
CA GLN A 179 -4.13 -21.97 0.43
C GLN A 179 -4.55 -20.69 1.19
N ALA A 180 -5.51 -20.82 2.11
CA ALA A 180 -5.90 -19.71 2.98
C ALA A 180 -4.71 -19.18 3.80
N LEU A 181 -3.91 -20.07 4.42
CA LEU A 181 -2.71 -19.68 5.15
C LEU A 181 -1.67 -18.98 4.28
N VAL A 182 -1.49 -19.38 3.02
CA VAL A 182 -0.58 -18.68 2.08
C VAL A 182 -1.00 -17.22 1.92
N HIS A 183 -2.30 -16.99 1.73
CA HIS A 183 -2.86 -15.64 1.60
C HIS A 183 -2.76 -14.84 2.90
N TYR A 184 -3.12 -15.42 4.04
CA TYR A 184 -3.02 -14.75 5.35
C TYR A 184 -1.57 -14.39 5.72
N ARG A 185 -0.60 -15.25 5.44
CA ARG A 185 0.83 -14.94 5.63
C ARG A 185 1.31 -13.83 4.70
N SER A 186 0.80 -13.80 3.46
CA SER A 186 1.09 -12.72 2.52
C SER A 186 0.51 -11.38 3.00
N ALA A 187 -0.69 -11.40 3.60
CA ALA A 187 -1.29 -10.22 4.23
C ALA A 187 -0.48 -9.75 5.45
N GLU A 188 -0.07 -10.67 6.33
CA GLU A 188 0.80 -10.37 7.48
C GLU A 188 2.12 -9.73 7.03
N ALA A 189 2.75 -10.24 5.98
CA ALA A 189 4.01 -9.71 5.46
C ALA A 189 3.91 -8.27 4.92
N LEU A 190 2.72 -7.80 4.52
CA LEU A 190 2.47 -6.43 4.07
C LEU A 190 2.16 -5.47 5.24
N TYR A 191 1.68 -6.00 6.38
CA TYR A 191 1.26 -5.20 7.52
C TYR A 191 2.45 -4.91 8.45
N HIS A 192 3.14 -3.79 8.22
CA HIS A 192 4.30 -3.39 9.01
C HIS A 192 3.98 -2.46 10.19
N GLY A 193 2.73 -2.06 10.35
CA GLY A 193 2.26 -1.15 11.40
C GLY A 193 0.93 -0.51 11.04
N ASP A 194 0.43 0.33 11.93
CA ASP A 194 -0.82 1.06 11.70
C ASP A 194 -0.77 1.89 10.42
N LEU A 195 -1.94 2.07 9.80
CA LEU A 195 -2.09 2.90 8.61
C LEU A 195 -1.56 4.32 8.86
N LEU A 196 -0.55 4.72 8.08
CA LEU A 196 0.09 6.04 8.12
C LEU A 196 0.49 6.41 9.56
N ALA A 197 1.35 5.60 10.17
CA ALA A 197 1.66 5.66 11.61
C ALA A 197 2.29 7.00 12.05
N ASP A 198 2.90 7.74 11.11
CA ASP A 198 3.47 9.07 11.28
C ASP A 198 2.45 10.21 11.05
N GLU A 199 1.28 9.89 10.52
CA GLU A 199 0.20 10.84 10.31
C GLU A 199 -0.61 11.08 11.58
N VAL A 200 -0.78 12.37 11.91
CA VAL A 200 -1.66 12.82 12.99
C VAL A 200 -3.07 12.33 12.71
N GLN A 201 -3.76 11.95 13.79
CA GLN A 201 -5.13 11.48 13.70
C GLN A 201 -6.05 12.60 13.17
N GLU A 202 -6.52 12.45 11.94
CA GLU A 202 -7.54 13.31 11.33
C GLU A 202 -8.84 12.52 11.10
N PRO A 203 -10.01 13.19 11.00
CA PRO A 203 -11.32 12.52 10.85
C PRO A 203 -11.39 11.58 9.65
N TRP A 204 -10.81 11.96 8.50
CA TRP A 204 -10.79 11.13 7.30
C TRP A 204 -9.95 9.85 7.47
N LEU A 205 -8.97 9.86 8.37
CA LEU A 205 -8.02 8.76 8.59
C LEU A 205 -8.49 7.79 9.69
N ALA A 206 -9.18 8.29 10.73
CA ALA A 206 -9.55 7.53 11.92
C ALA A 206 -10.28 6.22 11.60
N ALA A 207 -11.41 6.33 10.89
CA ALA A 207 -12.21 5.17 10.55
C ALA A 207 -11.47 4.18 9.63
N ARG A 208 -10.57 4.66 8.78
CA ARG A 208 -9.79 3.84 7.83
C ARG A 208 -8.67 3.08 8.53
N ARG A 209 -7.97 3.74 9.46
CA ARG A 209 -6.95 3.13 10.30
C ARG A 209 -7.55 2.02 11.14
N GLU A 210 -8.67 2.28 11.81
CA GLU A 210 -9.35 1.27 12.62
C GLU A 210 -9.89 0.11 11.76
N ASN A 211 -10.48 0.38 10.60
CA ASN A 211 -10.94 -0.69 9.70
C ASN A 211 -9.81 -1.63 9.28
N LEU A 212 -8.66 -1.09 8.87
CA LEU A 212 -7.53 -1.93 8.44
C LEU A 212 -6.89 -2.67 9.62
N ARG A 213 -6.91 -2.08 10.81
CA ARG A 213 -6.47 -2.72 12.05
C ARG A 213 -7.36 -3.91 12.40
N GLN A 214 -8.68 -3.75 12.32
CA GLN A 214 -9.63 -4.85 12.51
C GLN A 214 -9.50 -5.93 11.43
N LEU A 215 -9.26 -5.53 10.18
CA LEU A 215 -9.03 -6.48 9.10
C LEU A 215 -7.75 -7.30 9.33
N TYR A 216 -6.71 -6.70 9.88
CA TYR A 216 -5.50 -7.43 10.27
C TYR A 216 -5.73 -8.33 11.48
N ALA A 217 -6.51 -7.88 12.47
CA ALA A 217 -6.93 -8.74 13.59
C ALA A 217 -7.65 -10.01 13.08
N HIS A 218 -8.56 -9.86 12.12
CA HIS A 218 -9.24 -10.98 11.46
C HIS A 218 -8.28 -11.96 10.79
N VAL A 219 -7.25 -11.46 10.07
CA VAL A 219 -6.20 -12.30 9.48
C VAL A 219 -5.49 -13.14 10.55
N LEU A 220 -5.14 -12.52 11.68
CA LEU A 220 -4.46 -13.22 12.78
C LEU A 220 -5.36 -14.29 13.41
N GLU A 221 -6.64 -13.99 13.60
CA GLU A 221 -7.64 -14.93 14.13
C GLU A 221 -7.81 -16.14 13.23
N ARG A 222 -8.01 -15.93 11.92
CA ARG A 222 -8.14 -17.03 10.95
C ARG A 222 -6.88 -17.88 10.84
N ALA A 223 -5.71 -17.25 10.86
CA ALA A 223 -4.46 -18.01 10.87
C ALA A 223 -4.31 -18.85 12.16
N ALA A 224 -4.63 -18.29 13.33
CA ALA A 224 -4.61 -19.01 14.60
C ALA A 224 -5.57 -20.22 14.61
N GLU A 225 -6.80 -20.04 14.10
CA GLU A 225 -7.79 -21.11 13.95
C GLU A 225 -7.24 -22.28 13.12
N ILE A 226 -6.64 -21.98 11.96
CA ILE A 226 -6.06 -23.03 11.10
C ILE A 226 -4.89 -23.75 11.79
N TRP A 227 -4.02 -23.02 12.50
CA TRP A 227 -2.90 -23.64 13.21
C TRP A 227 -3.33 -24.49 14.40
N MET A 228 -4.43 -24.10 15.07
CA MET A 228 -5.06 -24.89 16.13
C MET A 228 -5.55 -26.24 15.58
N GLU A 229 -6.31 -26.23 14.48
CA GLU A 229 -6.85 -27.44 13.85
C GLU A 229 -5.75 -28.38 13.35
N ARG A 230 -4.61 -27.82 12.92
CA ARG A 230 -3.44 -28.58 12.47
C ARG A 230 -2.60 -29.18 13.61
N GLY A 231 -2.89 -28.81 14.87
CA GLY A 231 -2.11 -29.27 16.02
C GLY A 231 -0.72 -28.63 16.10
N GLU A 232 -0.58 -27.37 15.66
CA GLU A 232 0.66 -26.59 15.69
C GLU A 232 0.61 -25.47 16.75
N PRO A 233 0.68 -25.81 18.06
CA PRO A 233 0.39 -24.88 19.17
C PRO A 233 1.39 -23.73 19.31
N ALA A 234 2.61 -23.88 18.78
CA ALA A 234 3.59 -22.80 18.78
C ALA A 234 3.20 -21.67 17.81
N LEU A 235 2.65 -22.04 16.64
CA LEU A 235 2.20 -21.07 15.65
C LEU A 235 0.88 -20.43 16.07
N GLU A 236 -0.09 -21.21 16.53
CA GLU A 236 -1.34 -20.69 17.09
C GLU A 236 -1.08 -19.63 18.16
N ARG A 237 -0.21 -19.93 19.14
CA ARG A 237 0.18 -18.99 20.20
C ARG A 237 0.80 -17.71 19.64
N ARG A 238 1.71 -17.81 18.68
CA ARG A 238 2.33 -16.64 18.04
C ARG A 238 1.27 -15.70 17.46
N TYR A 239 0.27 -16.25 16.76
CA TYR A 239 -0.80 -15.45 16.18
C TYR A 239 -1.71 -14.84 17.26
N ALA A 240 -2.02 -15.60 18.31
CA ALA A 240 -2.81 -15.11 19.45
C ALA A 240 -2.10 -13.99 20.24
N GLU A 241 -0.80 -14.11 20.48
CA GLU A 241 0.02 -13.09 21.13
C GLU A 241 0.06 -11.82 20.29
N ARG A 242 0.27 -11.95 18.97
CA ARG A 242 0.26 -10.81 18.04
C ARG A 242 -1.09 -10.10 18.01
N LEU A 243 -2.19 -10.84 18.09
CA LEU A 243 -3.54 -10.30 18.18
C LEU A 243 -3.78 -9.55 19.50
N ALA A 244 -3.25 -10.06 20.61
CA ALA A 244 -3.31 -9.39 21.91
C ALA A 244 -2.49 -8.09 21.92
N GLU A 245 -1.29 -8.10 21.35
CA GLU A 245 -0.47 -6.89 21.14
C GLU A 245 -1.22 -5.85 20.31
N LEU A 246 -1.82 -6.28 19.20
CA LEU A 246 -2.61 -5.41 18.34
C LEU A 246 -3.78 -4.81 19.12
N ARG A 247 -4.54 -5.59 19.89
CA ARG A 247 -5.69 -5.10 20.66
C ARG A 247 -5.33 -4.17 21.81
N THR A 248 -4.08 -4.21 22.27
CA THR A 248 -3.60 -3.33 23.34
C THR A 248 -3.63 -1.88 22.84
N PRO A 249 -4.38 -0.98 23.49
CA PRO A 249 -4.41 0.42 23.09
C PRO A 249 -2.99 0.99 23.17
N HIS A 250 -2.43 1.36 22.03
CA HIS A 250 -1.19 2.12 22.04
C HIS A 250 -1.52 3.49 22.62
N HIS A 251 -1.19 3.72 23.89
CA HIS A 251 -1.00 5.08 24.36
C HIS A 251 0.02 5.70 23.41
N ALA A 252 -0.41 6.74 22.69
CA ALA A 252 0.45 7.42 21.72
C ALA A 252 1.83 7.65 22.37
N PRO A 253 2.94 7.27 21.71
CA PRO A 253 4.25 7.57 22.26
C PRO A 253 4.32 9.08 22.52
N ALA A 254 4.80 9.45 23.72
CA ALA A 254 4.85 10.81 24.25
C ALA A 254 5.74 11.80 23.46
N ALA A 255 6.01 11.54 22.17
CA ALA A 255 6.93 12.29 21.32
C ALA A 255 6.27 13.41 20.50
N VAL A 256 5.04 13.82 20.78
CA VAL A 256 4.40 15.00 20.12
C VAL A 256 4.43 16.27 21.00
N LEU A 257 5.05 16.25 22.18
CA LEU A 257 5.28 17.46 23.01
C LEU A 257 6.66 18.10 22.80
N ARG A 258 7.04 18.35 21.54
CA ARG A 258 8.13 19.31 21.23
C ARG A 258 7.86 20.10 19.96
N ALA A 259 6.84 20.96 19.97
CA ALA A 259 6.77 22.13 19.10
C ALA A 259 5.72 23.18 19.56
N ILE A 260 5.57 23.41 20.87
CA ILE A 260 4.95 24.65 21.36
C ILE A 260 5.75 25.09 22.59
N THR A 261 6.88 25.74 22.34
CA THR A 261 7.52 26.78 23.18
C THR A 261 8.94 27.04 22.66
N ARG A 262 9.06 28.13 21.90
CA ARG A 262 10.21 29.05 21.71
C ARG A 262 9.78 29.95 20.54
N SER A 263 9.11 31.06 20.87
CA SER A 263 9.70 32.40 21.05
C SER A 263 10.20 32.96 19.74
#